data_AF-A0A812TE23-F1
#
_entry.id   AF-A0A812TE23-F1
#
_cell.length_a   1.000
_cell.length_b   1.000
_cell.length_c   1.000
_cell.angle_alpha   90.00
_cell.angle_beta   90.00
_cell.angle_gamma   90.00
#
_symmetry.space_group_name_H-M   'P 1'
#
loop_
_entity.id
_entity.type
_entity.pdbx_description
1 polymer ?
#
loop_
_entity_poly.entity_id
_entity_poly.type
_entity_poly.pdbx_seq_one_letter_code
_entity_poly.pdbx_strand_id
1 'polypeptide(L)'
;MLQPQPRPYAGRMPVRSLGAAGSAGSATAPYSKELRLLLHVLHTATAGSPSSVCENIEGFGSHLLGQSRSWLKLAGGNKAPILTCASQAAPPQTSVLEVGTYCGYSSLRLALAVPGAKIATADVDPAHVLIARNVLAFA
;
A
#
# COMPACT_ATOMS: atom_id res chain seq x y z
N MET A 1 -59.03 -20.60 20.27
CA MET A 1 -57.68 -21.04 20.66
C MET A 1 -57.26 -22.17 19.72
N LEU A 2 -56.33 -21.90 18.79
CA LEU A 2 -55.60 -22.94 18.08
C LEU A 2 -54.12 -22.53 18.11
N GLN A 3 -53.32 -23.31 18.83
CA GLN A 3 -51.86 -23.18 18.86
C GLN A 3 -51.28 -23.64 17.51
N PRO A 4 -50.25 -22.95 16.95
CA PRO A 4 -49.54 -23.46 15.78
C PRO A 4 -48.57 -24.57 16.19
N GLN A 5 -48.60 -25.68 15.45
CA GLN A 5 -47.70 -26.83 15.59
C GLN A 5 -46.31 -26.52 14.99
N PRO A 6 -45.20 -26.96 15.61
CA PRO A 6 -43.85 -26.76 15.08
C PRO A 6 -43.51 -27.78 13.98
N ARG A 7 -42.80 -27.33 12.92
CA ARG A 7 -42.25 -28.22 11.88
C ARG A 7 -40.90 -28.82 12.33
N PRO A 8 -40.63 -30.11 12.09
CA PRO A 8 -39.31 -30.66 12.32
C PRO A 8 -38.38 -30.37 11.13
N TYR A 9 -37.27 -29.67 11.36
CA TYR A 9 -36.16 -29.59 10.40
C TYR A 9 -34.96 -30.33 11.00
N ALA A 10 -34.93 -31.64 10.80
CA ALA A 10 -33.78 -32.48 11.12
C ALA A 10 -32.95 -32.68 9.83
N GLY A 11 -31.98 -31.80 9.61
CA GLY A 11 -30.98 -31.93 8.56
C GLY A 11 -29.59 -31.69 9.15
N ARG A 12 -28.94 -32.77 9.59
CA ARG A 12 -27.58 -32.74 10.14
C ARG A 12 -26.59 -32.55 8.99
N MET A 13 -25.97 -31.37 8.89
CA MET A 13 -24.91 -31.12 7.91
C MET A 13 -23.68 -32.00 8.23
N PRO A 14 -23.04 -32.66 7.25
CA PRO A 14 -21.83 -33.44 7.50
C PRO A 14 -20.66 -32.49 7.80
N VAL A 15 -20.03 -32.66 8.97
CA VAL A 15 -18.77 -32.00 9.31
C VAL A 15 -17.67 -32.64 8.48
N ARG A 16 -17.13 -31.91 7.50
CA ARG A 16 -15.91 -32.34 6.79
C ARG A 16 -14.73 -32.31 7.76
N SER A 17 -14.16 -33.49 8.00
CA SER A 17 -12.86 -33.67 8.65
C SER A 17 -11.81 -32.83 7.94
N LEU A 18 -11.12 -31.93 8.65
CA LEU A 18 -9.91 -31.28 8.15
C LEU A 18 -8.85 -32.37 7.94
N GLY A 19 -8.53 -32.65 6.69
CA GLY A 19 -7.36 -33.46 6.33
C GLY A 19 -6.08 -32.78 6.81
N ALA A 20 -5.12 -33.59 7.27
CA ALA A 20 -3.83 -33.15 7.75
C ALA A 20 -3.12 -32.23 6.75
N ALA A 21 -2.57 -31.13 7.25
CA ALA A 21 -1.82 -30.15 6.48
C ALA A 21 -0.60 -30.82 5.84
N GLY A 22 -0.64 -31.01 4.52
CA GLY A 22 0.55 -31.22 3.72
C GLY A 22 1.46 -29.99 3.86
N SER A 23 2.76 -30.23 4.02
CA SER A 23 3.77 -29.18 4.20
C SER A 23 3.77 -28.19 3.04
N ALA A 24 3.09 -27.06 3.24
CA ALA A 24 3.13 -25.94 2.32
C ALA A 24 4.55 -25.37 2.31
N GLY A 25 5.21 -25.38 1.15
CA GLY A 25 6.33 -24.47 0.93
C GLY A 25 5.88 -23.07 1.29
N SER A 26 6.68 -22.34 2.08
CA SER A 26 6.34 -21.05 2.68
C SER A 26 5.92 -20.02 1.63
N ALA A 27 4.64 -20.01 1.26
CA ALA A 27 4.04 -18.98 0.44
C ALA A 27 4.00 -17.70 1.29
N THR A 28 4.72 -16.67 0.86
CA THR A 28 4.67 -15.36 1.53
C THR A 28 3.24 -14.83 1.45
N ALA A 29 2.71 -14.36 2.57
CA ALA A 29 1.37 -13.79 2.62
C ALA A 29 1.23 -12.65 1.58
N PRO A 30 0.05 -12.50 0.94
CA PRO A 30 -0.22 -11.37 0.05
C PRO A 30 0.16 -10.04 0.70
N TYR A 31 0.70 -9.12 -0.08
CA TYR A 31 1.10 -7.77 0.37
C TYR A 31 2.17 -7.72 1.48
N SER A 32 2.84 -8.84 1.79
CA SER A 32 3.86 -8.90 2.84
C SER A 32 5.00 -7.89 2.65
N LYS A 33 5.31 -7.49 1.41
CA LYS A 33 6.35 -6.49 1.12
C LYS A 33 5.89 -5.08 1.43
N GLU A 34 4.68 -4.74 0.99
CA GLU A 34 4.05 -3.43 1.16
C GLU A 34 3.75 -3.17 2.65
N LEU A 35 3.29 -4.20 3.37
CA LEU A 35 3.08 -4.12 4.82
C LEU A 35 4.40 -3.97 5.60
N ARG A 36 5.45 -4.69 5.20
CA ARG A 36 6.78 -4.50 5.79
C ARG A 36 7.35 -3.11 5.51
N LEU A 37 7.11 -2.56 4.32
CA LEU A 37 7.46 -1.17 4.01
C LEU A 37 6.72 -0.19 4.91
N LEU A 38 5.40 -0.36 5.09
CA LEU A 38 4.62 0.50 5.98
C LEU A 38 5.17 0.45 7.40
N LEU A 39 5.41 -0.76 7.94
CA LEU A 39 5.98 -0.92 9.28
C LEU A 39 7.38 -0.28 9.40
N HIS A 40 8.21 -0.40 8.37
CA HIS A 40 9.52 0.25 8.34
C HIS A 40 9.37 1.78 8.43
N VAL A 41 8.56 2.38 7.55
CA VAL A 41 8.29 3.82 7.55
C VAL A 41 7.80 4.30 8.92
N LEU A 42 6.81 3.64 9.51
CA LEU A 42 6.27 4.01 10.81
C LEU A 42 7.30 3.94 11.95
N HIS A 43 8.32 3.09 11.81
CA HIS A 43 9.35 2.89 12.83
C HIS A 43 10.57 3.82 12.65
N THR A 44 10.94 4.13 11.41
CA THR A 44 12.25 4.75 11.10
C THR A 44 12.15 6.13 10.47
N ALA A 45 11.01 6.50 9.88
CA ALA A 45 10.81 7.84 9.34
C ALA A 45 10.32 8.83 10.40
N THR A 46 10.53 10.11 10.13
CA THR A 46 10.03 11.20 10.99
C THR A 46 8.57 11.50 10.64
N ALA A 47 7.67 11.38 11.61
CA ALA A 47 6.26 11.73 11.44
C ALA A 47 6.10 13.22 11.07
N GLY A 48 5.22 13.52 10.10
CA GLY A 48 5.02 14.87 9.57
C GLY A 48 6.14 15.38 8.65
N SER A 49 7.05 14.50 8.22
CA SER A 49 8.10 14.82 7.24
C SER A 49 7.97 13.98 5.97
N PRO A 50 7.36 14.51 4.90
CA PRO A 50 7.23 13.79 3.62
C PRO A 50 8.58 13.42 3.01
N SER A 51 9.61 14.25 3.21
CA SER A 51 10.97 13.97 2.75
C SER A 51 11.58 12.78 3.48
N SER A 52 11.49 12.74 4.81
CA SER A 52 11.99 11.60 5.60
C SER A 52 11.26 10.30 5.25
N VAL A 53 9.96 10.36 5.00
CA VAL A 53 9.18 9.20 4.54
C VAL A 53 9.63 8.72 3.16
N CYS A 54 9.85 9.62 2.20
CA CYS A 54 10.37 9.26 0.87
C CYS A 54 11.75 8.58 0.96
N GLU A 55 12.66 9.13 1.77
CA GLU A 55 14.00 8.57 1.99
C GLU A 55 13.96 7.16 2.58
N ASN A 56 13.11 6.92 3.58
CA ASN A 56 12.95 5.60 4.18
C ASN A 56 12.30 4.59 3.21
N ILE A 57 11.35 5.01 2.39
CA ILE A 57 10.75 4.17 1.34
C ILE A 57 11.81 3.74 0.31
N GLU A 58 12.63 4.68 -0.17
CA GLU A 58 13.70 4.36 -1.12
C GLU A 58 14.77 3.46 -0.49
N GLY A 59 15.19 3.78 0.74
CA GLY A 59 16.15 2.98 1.49
C GLY A 59 15.69 1.54 1.73
N PHE A 60 14.41 1.35 2.05
CA PHE A 60 13.82 0.02 2.19
C PHE A 60 13.88 -0.77 0.86
N GLY A 61 13.55 -0.12 -0.26
CA GLY A 61 13.57 -0.72 -1.58
C GLY A 61 14.98 -1.15 -2.03
N SER A 62 15.98 -0.30 -1.81
CA SER A 62 17.36 -0.55 -2.25
C SER A 62 18.13 -1.50 -1.32
N HIS A 63 18.04 -1.32 0.01
CA HIS A 63 18.89 -2.02 0.97
C HIS A 63 18.26 -3.30 1.54
N LEU A 64 16.95 -3.30 1.82
CA LEU A 64 16.29 -4.41 2.52
C LEU A 64 15.67 -5.44 1.57
N LEU A 65 15.22 -5.01 0.38
CA LEU A 65 14.68 -5.92 -0.63
C LEU A 65 15.70 -6.32 -1.71
N GLY A 66 16.74 -5.51 -1.94
CA GLY A 66 17.83 -5.81 -2.87
C GLY A 66 18.56 -7.12 -2.51
N GLN A 67 18.68 -7.43 -1.21
CA GLN A 67 19.25 -8.69 -0.73
C GLN A 67 18.39 -9.92 -1.10
N SER A 68 17.08 -9.73 -1.33
CA SER A 68 16.13 -10.79 -1.64
C SER A 68 15.79 -10.90 -3.13
N ARG A 69 16.48 -10.17 -4.02
CA ARG A 69 16.14 -10.00 -5.45
C ARG A 69 14.68 -9.54 -5.68
N SER A 70 14.10 -8.87 -4.70
CA SER A 70 12.76 -8.29 -4.77
C SER A 70 12.89 -6.79 -5.00
N TRP A 71 12.00 -6.21 -5.81
CA TRP A 71 11.92 -4.77 -6.01
C TRP A 71 10.52 -4.25 -5.70
N LEU A 72 10.48 -2.98 -5.30
CA LEU A 72 9.24 -2.20 -5.24
C LEU A 72 9.00 -1.52 -6.59
N LYS A 73 7.73 -1.26 -6.88
CA LYS A 73 7.30 -0.55 -8.10
C LYS A 73 7.44 0.97 -7.93
N LEU A 74 8.57 1.44 -7.39
CA LEU A 74 8.77 2.86 -7.09
C LEU A 74 9.32 3.62 -8.29
N ALA A 75 8.89 4.88 -8.40
CA ALA A 75 9.55 5.90 -9.20
C ALA A 75 10.76 6.53 -8.45
N GLY A 76 11.52 5.72 -7.72
CA GLY A 76 12.69 6.16 -6.93
C GLY A 76 13.99 6.27 -7.74
N GLY A 77 15.09 6.62 -7.06
CA GLY A 77 16.40 6.78 -7.69
C GLY A 77 16.37 7.80 -8.82
N ASN A 78 16.94 7.47 -9.99
CA ASN A 78 17.02 8.40 -11.13
C ASN A 78 15.67 8.86 -11.68
N LYS A 79 14.57 8.17 -11.36
CA LYS A 79 13.22 8.57 -11.77
C LYS A 79 12.64 9.67 -10.88
N ALA A 80 13.06 9.73 -9.61
CA ALA A 80 12.57 10.72 -8.65
C ALA A 80 12.86 12.18 -9.08
N PRO A 81 14.09 12.55 -9.50
CA PRO A 81 14.35 13.91 -9.98
C PRO A 81 13.64 14.19 -11.30
N ILE A 82 13.46 13.20 -12.19
CA ILE A 82 12.71 13.38 -13.44
C ILE A 82 11.25 13.73 -13.14
N LEU A 83 10.61 13.01 -12.20
CA LEU A 83 9.24 13.30 -11.77
C LEU A 83 9.14 14.72 -11.18
N THR A 84 10.08 15.10 -10.32
CA THR A 84 10.14 16.44 -9.72
C THR A 84 10.26 17.51 -10.80
N CYS A 85 11.23 17.40 -11.71
CA CYS A 85 11.44 18.36 -12.78
C CYS A 85 10.23 18.46 -13.72
N ALA A 86 9.64 17.32 -14.11
CA ALA A 86 8.46 17.32 -14.99
C ALA A 86 7.26 18.01 -14.33
N SER A 87 7.08 17.80 -13.02
CA SER A 87 5.99 18.43 -12.25
C SER A 87 6.21 19.94 -12.14
N GLN A 88 7.44 20.37 -11.85
CA GLN A 88 7.79 21.80 -11.73
C GLN A 88 7.77 22.55 -13.07
N ALA A 89 8.06 21.86 -14.18
CA ALA A 89 8.05 22.44 -15.52
C ALA A 89 6.64 22.56 -16.12
N ALA A 90 5.67 21.82 -15.60
CA ALA A 90 4.30 21.95 -16.07
C ALA A 90 3.73 23.34 -15.70
N PRO A 91 2.73 23.86 -16.43
CA PRO A 91 2.09 25.14 -16.13
C PRO A 91 1.63 25.21 -14.67
N PRO A 92 1.46 26.41 -14.06
CA PRO A 92 1.03 26.52 -12.66
C PRO A 92 -0.15 25.59 -12.34
N GLN A 93 0.13 24.51 -11.61
CA GLN A 93 -0.86 23.45 -11.38
C GLN A 93 -1.68 23.76 -10.15
N THR A 94 -2.99 23.84 -10.32
CA THR A 94 -3.94 23.85 -9.21
C THR A 94 -4.33 22.43 -8.80
N SER A 95 -4.11 21.43 -9.66
CA SER A 95 -4.47 20.04 -9.42
C SER A 95 -3.59 19.07 -10.21
N VAL A 96 -3.34 17.89 -9.65
CA VAL A 96 -2.60 16.78 -10.25
C VAL A 96 -3.44 15.50 -10.11
N LEU A 97 -3.51 14.70 -11.18
CA LEU A 97 -4.09 13.36 -11.14
C LEU A 97 -2.97 12.32 -11.25
N GLU A 98 -2.91 11.42 -10.28
CA GLU A 98 -2.02 10.25 -10.27
C GLU A 98 -2.85 8.97 -10.47
N VAL A 99 -2.42 8.12 -11.41
CA VAL A 99 -3.03 6.82 -11.66
C VAL A 99 -2.02 5.73 -11.27
N GLY A 100 -2.32 5.03 -10.17
CA GLY A 100 -1.46 4.03 -9.52
C GLY A 100 -0.78 4.59 -8.28
N THR A 101 -1.47 4.61 -7.14
CA THR A 101 -0.95 5.10 -5.85
C THR A 101 0.09 4.16 -5.23
N TYR A 102 -0.11 2.85 -5.36
CA TYR A 102 0.68 1.79 -4.73
C TYR A 102 0.89 2.01 -3.21
N CYS A 103 2.06 2.48 -2.80
CA CYS A 103 2.37 2.78 -1.39
C CYS A 103 2.38 4.28 -1.06
N GLY A 104 1.97 5.15 -1.98
CA GLY A 104 1.89 6.61 -1.80
C GLY A 104 3.20 7.37 -2.04
N TYR A 105 4.27 6.71 -2.47
CA TYR A 105 5.58 7.33 -2.66
C TYR A 105 5.54 8.48 -3.69
N SER A 106 5.04 8.23 -4.90
CA SER A 106 4.99 9.24 -5.96
C SER A 106 4.02 10.38 -5.61
N SER A 107 2.95 10.11 -4.87
CA SER A 107 2.05 11.16 -4.34
C SER A 107 2.81 12.12 -3.40
N LEU A 108 3.66 11.62 -2.50
CA LEU A 108 4.50 12.46 -1.65
C LEU A 108 5.52 13.26 -2.46
N ARG A 109 6.15 12.62 -3.45
CA ARG A 109 7.10 13.31 -4.35
C ARG A 109 6.44 14.44 -5.13
N LEU A 110 5.21 14.23 -5.60
CA LEU A 110 4.40 15.28 -6.24
C LEU A 110 4.10 16.41 -5.26
N ALA A 111 3.65 16.09 -4.04
CA ALA A 111 3.32 17.08 -3.01
C ALA A 111 4.53 17.97 -2.65
N LEU A 112 5.71 17.37 -2.58
CA LEU A 112 6.98 18.07 -2.36
C LEU A 112 7.40 18.92 -3.57
N ALA A 113 7.20 18.41 -4.79
CA ALA A 113 7.63 19.08 -6.01
C ALA A 113 6.79 20.31 -6.34
N VAL A 114 5.48 20.25 -6.08
CA VAL A 114 4.51 21.32 -6.37
C VAL A 114 3.65 21.65 -5.15
N PRO A 115 4.23 22.34 -4.14
CA PRO A 115 3.51 22.68 -2.92
C PRO A 115 2.24 23.47 -3.19
N GLY A 116 1.14 23.09 -2.53
CA GLY A 116 -0.16 23.73 -2.67
C GLY A 116 -1.05 23.18 -3.80
N ALA A 117 -0.54 22.33 -4.68
CA ALA A 117 -1.36 21.63 -5.66
C ALA A 117 -2.29 20.60 -4.99
N LYS A 118 -3.53 20.47 -5.48
CA LYS A 118 -4.43 19.39 -5.05
C LYS A 118 -4.09 18.10 -5.78
N ILE A 119 -3.64 17.08 -5.04
CA ILE A 119 -3.29 15.78 -5.63
C ILE A 119 -4.45 14.80 -5.44
N ALA A 120 -5.04 14.37 -6.54
CA ALA A 120 -5.97 13.25 -6.58
C ALA A 120 -5.20 12.00 -7.03
N THR A 121 -5.27 10.92 -6.26
CA THR A 121 -4.60 9.66 -6.59
C THR A 121 -5.58 8.49 -6.51
N ALA A 122 -5.43 7.53 -7.43
CA ALA A 122 -6.28 6.35 -7.50
C ALA A 122 -5.45 5.08 -7.69
N ASP A 123 -5.86 4.00 -7.04
CA ASP A 123 -5.34 2.65 -7.27
C ASP A 123 -6.51 1.67 -7.42
N VAL A 124 -6.31 0.63 -8.21
CA VAL A 124 -7.31 -0.43 -8.42
C VAL A 124 -7.35 -1.41 -7.23
N ASP A 125 -6.24 -1.55 -6.52
CA ASP A 125 -6.12 -2.47 -5.40
C ASP A 125 -6.45 -1.76 -4.07
N PRO A 126 -7.52 -2.17 -3.35
CA PRO A 126 -7.90 -1.54 -2.10
C PRO A 126 -6.84 -1.70 -0.99
N ALA A 127 -6.02 -2.76 -1.01
CA ALA A 127 -4.94 -2.93 -0.04
C ALA A 127 -3.84 -1.88 -0.25
N HIS A 128 -3.48 -1.58 -1.51
CA HIS A 128 -2.57 -0.47 -1.83
C HIS A 128 -3.15 0.86 -1.36
N VAL A 129 -4.43 1.13 -1.61
CA VAL A 129 -5.09 2.35 -1.13
C VAL A 129 -4.98 2.51 0.39
N LEU A 130 -5.22 1.44 1.15
CA LEU A 130 -5.11 1.47 2.61
C LEU A 130 -3.67 1.71 3.08
N ILE A 131 -2.70 1.04 2.45
CA ILE A 131 -1.28 1.22 2.79
C ILE A 131 -0.83 2.64 2.47
N ALA A 132 -1.12 3.13 1.27
CA ALA A 132 -0.82 4.49 0.86
C ALA A 132 -1.47 5.52 1.79
N ARG A 133 -2.74 5.34 2.18
CA ARG A 133 -3.39 6.26 3.14
C ARG A 133 -2.65 6.34 4.48
N ASN A 134 -2.16 5.22 5.00
CA ASN A 134 -1.40 5.22 6.25
C ASN A 134 -0.03 5.89 6.07
N VAL A 135 0.67 5.63 4.97
CA VAL A 135 1.93 6.31 4.64
C VAL A 135 1.72 7.82 4.52
N LEU A 136 0.69 8.24 3.78
CA LEU A 136 0.36 9.64 3.53
C LEU A 136 -0.10 10.38 4.79
N ALA A 137 -0.82 9.71 5.70
CA ALA A 137 -1.25 10.30 6.96
C ALA A 137 -0.11 10.42 7.98
N PHE A 138 0.92 9.58 7.85
CA PHE A 138 2.12 9.63 8.71
C PHE A 138 3.13 10.69 8.24
N ALA A 139 3.23 10.88 6.93
CA ALA A 139 4.07 11.87 6.28
C ALA A 139 3.63 13.31 6.55
#